data_AF-A0A2A3L5V3-F1
#
_entry.id   AF-A0A2A3L5V3-F1
#
_cell.length_a   1.000
_cell.length_b   1.000
_cell.length_c   1.000
_cell.angle_alpha   90.00
_cell.angle_beta   90.00
_cell.angle_gamma   90.00
#
_symmetry.space_group_name_H-M   'P 1'
#
loop_
_entity.id
_entity.type
_entity.pdbx_description
1 polymer ?
#
loop_
_entity_poly.entity_id
_entity_poly.type
_entity_poly.pdbx_seq_one_letter_code
_entity_poly.pdbx_strand_id
1 'polypeptide(L)'
;MSVTAFQDLPLADRDREWDGDAAEKRVRKWAGAQDEPNEKYRDAHVWYDADKKDNFTAYKLLIADVIAGELKAVPRGVMAAGAIMDGARGGIDVPKSDIDRIKSHLAKYYQKMGESPPWERS
;
A
#
# COMPACT_ATOMS: atom_id res chain seq x y z
N MET A 1 -11.57 -7.65 10.14
CA MET A 1 -11.45 -7.55 8.67
C MET A 1 -10.56 -6.37 8.35
N SER A 2 -9.61 -6.55 7.43
CA SER A 2 -8.28 -5.91 7.50
C SER A 2 -7.71 -5.47 6.14
N VAL A 3 -8.47 -5.62 5.05
CA VAL A 3 -8.10 -5.05 3.73
C VAL A 3 -8.76 -3.69 3.59
N THR A 4 -7.99 -2.67 3.23
CA THR A 4 -8.52 -1.32 3.05
C THR A 4 -9.42 -1.28 1.82
N ALA A 5 -10.47 -0.45 1.87
CA ALA A 5 -11.29 -0.21 0.69
C ALA A 5 -10.40 0.36 -0.43
N PHE A 6 -10.66 -0.04 -1.67
CA PHE A 6 -9.94 0.51 -2.82
C PHE A 6 -10.27 2.00 -2.94
N GLN A 7 -9.28 2.85 -2.67
CA GLN A 7 -9.42 4.30 -2.64
C GLN A 7 -9.35 4.96 -4.03
N ASP A 8 -9.04 4.17 -5.08
CA ASP A 8 -8.82 4.65 -6.45
C ASP A 8 -7.86 5.86 -6.52
N LEU A 9 -6.80 5.83 -5.72
CA LEU A 9 -5.85 6.95 -5.62
C LEU A 9 -5.31 7.33 -7.00
N PRO A 10 -5.14 8.63 -7.31
CA PRO A 10 -4.47 9.04 -8.53
C PRO A 10 -3.05 8.46 -8.57
N LEU A 11 -2.58 8.13 -9.77
CA LEU A 11 -1.21 7.65 -9.93
C LEU A 11 -0.23 8.82 -9.88
N ALA A 12 0.89 8.61 -9.20
CA ALA A 12 2.07 9.44 -9.37
C ALA A 12 2.71 9.19 -10.74
N ASP A 13 3.69 10.03 -11.09
CA ASP A 13 4.55 9.80 -12.25
C ASP A 13 5.20 8.40 -12.19
N ARG A 14 5.22 7.71 -13.32
CA ARG A 14 5.76 6.36 -13.48
C ARG A 14 7.26 6.29 -13.22
N ASP A 15 7.99 7.33 -13.60
CA ASP A 15 9.45 7.37 -13.46
C ASP A 15 9.90 7.81 -12.07
N ARG A 16 8.95 8.21 -11.21
CA ARG A 16 9.24 8.63 -9.83
C ARG A 16 9.94 7.53 -9.05
N GLU A 17 11.01 7.92 -8.36
CA GLU A 17 11.70 7.05 -7.42
C GLU A 17 10.83 6.67 -6.22
N TRP A 18 11.09 5.49 -5.65
CA TRP A 18 10.37 5.00 -4.49
C TRP A 18 11.29 4.90 -3.28
N ASP A 19 10.96 5.69 -2.27
CA ASP A 19 11.54 5.61 -0.93
C ASP A 19 10.38 5.46 0.06
N GLY A 20 10.16 4.22 0.49
CA GLY A 20 9.09 3.88 1.42
C GLY A 20 9.25 4.54 2.79
N ASP A 21 10.49 4.68 3.28
CA ASP A 21 10.75 5.27 4.60
C ASP A 21 10.48 6.79 4.58
N ALA A 22 10.82 7.45 3.48
CA ALA A 22 10.50 8.86 3.30
C ALA A 22 9.01 9.09 3.03
N ALA A 23 8.37 8.22 2.25
CA ALA A 23 6.92 8.27 2.00
C ALA A 23 6.12 8.10 3.30
N GLU A 24 6.49 7.13 4.13
CA GLU A 24 5.89 6.87 5.44
C GLU A 24 5.86 8.13 6.32
N LYS A 25 7.00 8.82 6.44
CA LYS A 25 7.09 10.08 7.22
C LYS A 25 6.18 11.18 6.65
N ARG A 26 6.09 11.30 5.33
CA ARG A 26 5.23 12.29 4.67
C ARG A 26 3.74 11.97 4.86
N VAL A 27 3.36 10.70 4.70
CA VAL A 27 1.99 10.21 4.90
C VAL A 27 1.55 10.45 6.33
N ARG A 28 2.36 10.11 7.34
CA ARG A 28 2.05 10.41 8.75
C ARG A 28 1.77 11.88 9.00
N LYS A 29 2.64 12.75 8.49
CA LYS A 29 2.47 14.21 8.64
C LYS A 29 1.19 14.70 7.96
N TRP A 30 0.93 14.26 6.73
CA TRP A 30 -0.27 14.63 5.98
C TRP A 30 -1.57 14.12 6.61
N ALA A 31 -1.53 12.89 7.13
CA ALA A 31 -2.66 12.26 7.80
C ALA A 31 -2.93 12.86 9.20
N GLY A 32 -1.97 13.60 9.78
CA GLY A 32 -2.02 13.97 11.19
C GLY A 32 -1.86 12.76 12.12
N ALA A 33 -1.19 11.71 11.66
CA ALA A 33 -0.97 10.45 12.38
C ALA A 33 0.45 10.43 12.96
N GLN A 34 0.73 11.31 13.92
CA GLN A 34 2.05 11.38 14.55
C GLN A 34 2.17 10.46 15.77
N ASP A 35 1.13 10.45 16.61
CA ASP A 35 1.09 9.65 17.83
C ASP A 35 0.52 8.25 17.58
N GLU A 36 -0.56 8.17 16.80
CA GLU A 36 -1.22 6.91 16.44
C GLU A 36 -1.71 6.91 14.97
N PRO A 37 -1.85 5.74 14.34
CA PRO A 37 -2.47 5.61 13.04
C PRO A 37 -3.93 6.06 13.05
N ASN A 38 -4.37 6.61 11.93
CA ASN A 38 -5.78 6.98 11.72
C ASN A 38 -6.25 6.56 10.33
N GLU A 39 -7.51 6.87 10.02
CA GLU A 39 -8.12 6.47 8.75
C GLU A 39 -7.39 7.02 7.52
N LYS A 40 -6.85 8.24 7.59
CA LYS A 40 -6.08 8.81 6.47
C LYS A 40 -4.75 8.07 6.25
N TYR A 41 -4.08 7.68 7.34
CA TYR A 41 -2.87 6.88 7.26
C TYR A 41 -3.15 5.46 6.72
N ARG A 42 -4.29 4.89 7.10
CA ARG A 42 -4.79 3.60 6.58
C ARG A 42 -4.90 3.63 5.05
N ASP A 43 -5.40 4.71 4.47
CA ASP A 43 -5.65 4.82 3.02
C ASP A 43 -4.38 4.74 2.15
N ALA A 44 -3.19 4.96 2.74
CA ALA A 44 -1.91 4.79 2.05
C ALA A 44 -1.44 3.32 1.95
N HIS A 45 -2.09 2.43 2.70
CA HIS A 45 -1.72 1.02 2.87
C HIS A 45 -2.78 0.10 2.29
N VAL A 46 -2.36 -1.08 1.80
CA VAL A 46 -3.29 -2.08 1.24
C VAL A 46 -3.91 -2.95 2.34
N TRP A 47 -3.20 -3.14 3.45
CA TRP A 47 -3.62 -4.03 4.54
C TRP A 47 -3.27 -3.44 5.90
N TYR A 48 -4.11 -3.71 6.90
CA TYR A 48 -3.83 -3.40 8.30
C TYR A 48 -4.44 -4.41 9.26
N ASP A 49 -3.80 -4.69 10.41
CA ASP A 49 -4.40 -5.49 11.48
C ASP A 49 -5.41 -4.65 12.28
N ALA A 50 -6.69 -4.99 12.17
CA ALA A 50 -7.77 -4.25 12.83
C ALA A 50 -7.74 -4.39 14.36
N ASP A 51 -7.17 -5.48 14.88
CA ASP A 51 -7.04 -5.71 16.32
C ASP A 51 -5.86 -4.90 16.92
N LYS A 52 -5.00 -4.34 16.06
CA LYS A 52 -3.83 -3.52 16.43
C LYS A 52 -3.83 -2.18 15.68
N LYS A 53 -5.01 -1.61 15.46
CA LYS A 53 -5.21 -0.40 14.63
C LYS A 53 -4.48 0.85 15.14
N ASP A 54 -4.11 0.87 16.41
CA ASP A 54 -3.34 1.89 17.12
C ASP A 54 -1.81 1.73 16.97
N ASN A 55 -1.36 0.65 16.34
CA ASN A 55 0.06 0.37 16.12
C ASN A 55 0.44 0.58 14.66
N PHE A 56 1.40 1.46 14.37
CA PHE A 56 1.87 1.69 13.00
C PHE A 56 2.38 0.42 12.30
N THR A 57 3.00 -0.52 13.03
CA THR A 57 3.52 -1.76 12.44
C THR A 57 2.42 -2.73 12.01
N ALA A 58 1.18 -2.49 12.43
CA ALA A 58 0.00 -3.22 11.98
C ALA A 58 -0.37 -2.90 10.53
N TYR A 59 0.12 -1.80 9.95
CA TYR A 59 -0.19 -1.36 8.59
C TYR A 59 0.92 -1.82 7.65
N LYS A 60 0.54 -2.51 6.58
CA LYS A 60 1.47 -3.16 5.67
C LYS A 60 1.18 -2.79 4.23
N LEU A 61 2.19 -2.95 3.38
CA LEU A 61 2.13 -2.65 1.95
C LEU A 61 1.77 -1.17 1.72
N LEU A 62 2.64 -0.27 2.18
CA LEU A 62 2.60 1.14 1.81
C LEU A 62 2.79 1.26 0.30
N ILE A 63 1.83 1.85 -0.39
CA ILE A 63 1.86 2.03 -1.85
C ILE A 63 1.76 3.49 -2.28
N ALA A 64 1.49 4.40 -1.34
CA ALA A 64 1.21 5.79 -1.63
C ALA A 64 2.21 6.75 -0.96
N ASP A 65 2.34 7.93 -1.58
CA ASP A 65 3.15 9.04 -1.09
C ASP A 65 2.35 10.35 -1.23
N VAL A 66 2.75 11.37 -0.48
CA VAL A 66 2.15 12.71 -0.55
C VAL A 66 2.92 13.55 -1.55
N ILE A 67 2.28 13.87 -2.67
CA ILE A 67 2.87 14.59 -3.80
C ILE A 67 2.00 15.81 -4.09
N ALA A 68 2.60 17.00 -4.01
CA ALA A 68 1.89 18.27 -4.15
C ALA A 68 0.66 18.40 -3.23
N GLY A 69 0.76 17.86 -2.00
CA GLY A 69 -0.30 17.93 -0.98
C GLY A 69 -1.38 16.86 -1.08
N GLU A 70 -1.31 15.99 -2.09
CA GLU A 70 -2.30 14.94 -2.36
C GLU A 70 -1.67 13.55 -2.17
N LEU A 71 -2.44 12.60 -1.64
CA LEU A 71 -2.03 11.21 -1.53
C LEU A 71 -2.17 10.53 -2.90
N LYS A 72 -1.06 10.03 -3.45
CA LYS A 72 -1.01 9.36 -4.76
C LYS A 72 -0.41 7.98 -4.64
N ALA A 73 -0.99 6.99 -5.32
CA ALA A 73 -0.37 5.69 -5.46
C ALA A 73 0.89 5.81 -6.33
N VAL A 74 2.03 5.37 -5.83
CA VAL A 74 3.31 5.45 -6.55
C VAL A 74 3.54 4.13 -7.28
N PRO A 75 3.73 4.12 -8.61
CA PRO A 75 3.87 2.89 -9.37
C PRO A 75 4.92 1.91 -8.83
N ARG A 76 6.11 2.40 -8.50
CA ARG A 76 7.17 1.59 -7.89
C ARG A 76 6.81 1.06 -6.49
N GLY A 77 5.99 1.76 -5.73
CA GLY A 77 5.45 1.28 -4.44
C GLY A 77 4.45 0.14 -4.62
N VAL A 78 3.54 0.27 -5.59
CA VAL A 78 2.61 -0.82 -5.97
C VAL A 78 3.38 -2.05 -6.45
N MET A 79 4.43 -1.87 -7.26
CA MET A 79 5.30 -2.96 -7.71
C MET A 79 6.01 -3.64 -6.55
N ALA A 80 6.58 -2.86 -5.62
CA ALA A 80 7.23 -3.40 -4.42
C ALA A 80 6.25 -4.23 -3.57
N ALA A 81 5.02 -3.73 -3.36
CA ALA A 81 3.98 -4.46 -2.65
C ALA A 81 3.58 -5.76 -3.40
N GLY A 82 3.46 -5.70 -4.72
CA GLY A 82 3.17 -6.89 -5.53
C GLY A 82 4.28 -7.93 -5.48
N ALA A 83 5.54 -7.52 -5.50
CA ALA A 83 6.68 -8.44 -5.37
C ALA A 83 6.69 -9.13 -3.99
N ILE A 84 6.36 -8.41 -2.90
CA ILE A 84 6.21 -9.01 -1.57
C ILE A 84 5.09 -10.06 -1.58
N MET A 85 3.95 -9.76 -2.21
CA MET A 85 2.86 -10.73 -2.36
C MET A 85 3.21 -11.94 -3.23
N ASP A 86 4.24 -11.82 -4.05
CA ASP A 86 4.81 -12.88 -4.88
C ASP A 86 5.98 -13.62 -4.19
N GLY A 87 6.25 -13.31 -2.92
CA GLY A 87 7.25 -14.00 -2.10
C GLY A 87 8.62 -13.30 -2.00
N ALA A 88 8.78 -12.11 -2.58
CA ALA A 88 9.98 -11.31 -2.33
C ALA A 88 10.13 -11.03 -0.81
N ARG A 89 11.38 -10.99 -0.33
CA ARG A 89 11.72 -10.76 1.09
C ARG A 89 11.08 -11.78 2.06
N GLY A 90 10.75 -12.99 1.59
CA GLY A 90 10.11 -14.02 2.41
C GLY A 90 8.58 -13.88 2.53
N GLY A 91 7.98 -12.98 1.75
CA GLY A 91 6.54 -12.74 1.74
C GLY A 91 6.09 -11.78 2.84
N ILE A 92 4.81 -11.86 3.18
CA ILE A 92 4.18 -11.02 4.20
C ILE A 92 3.40 -11.88 5.19
N ASP A 93 3.52 -11.55 6.47
CA ASP A 93 2.76 -12.16 7.54
C ASP A 93 1.32 -11.57 7.59
N VAL A 94 0.37 -12.23 6.93
CA VAL A 94 -1.06 -11.90 6.94
C VAL A 94 -1.91 -13.17 6.97
N PRO A 95 -3.17 -13.12 7.43
CA PRO A 95 -4.08 -14.25 7.35
C PRO A 95 -4.25 -14.74 5.91
N LYS A 96 -4.24 -16.06 5.70
CA LYS A 96 -4.42 -16.67 4.37
C LYS A 96 -5.70 -16.22 3.68
N SER A 97 -6.77 -15.99 4.45
CA SER A 97 -8.06 -15.49 3.97
C SER A 97 -8.02 -14.07 3.38
N ASP A 98 -6.99 -13.28 3.71
CA ASP A 98 -6.83 -11.92 3.21
C ASP A 98 -5.96 -11.85 1.94
N ILE A 99 -5.19 -12.90 1.61
CA ILE A 99 -4.23 -12.91 0.49
C ILE A 99 -4.93 -12.57 -0.83
N ASP A 100 -6.03 -13.24 -1.15
CA ASP A 100 -6.73 -13.03 -2.43
C ASP A 100 -7.32 -11.62 -2.52
N ARG A 101 -7.74 -11.05 -1.39
CA ARG A 101 -8.26 -9.68 -1.32
C ARG A 101 -7.16 -8.63 -1.49
N ILE A 102 -5.98 -8.86 -0.89
CA ILE A 102 -4.80 -8.01 -1.09
C ILE A 102 -4.35 -8.04 -2.55
N LYS A 103 -4.24 -9.25 -3.14
CA LYS A 103 -3.90 -9.41 -4.55
C LYS A 103 -4.92 -8.71 -5.45
N SER A 104 -6.21 -8.89 -5.19
CA SER A 104 -7.28 -8.21 -5.95
C SER A 104 -7.21 -6.69 -5.82
N HIS A 105 -6.85 -6.15 -4.64
CA HIS A 105 -6.64 -4.71 -4.45
C HIS A 105 -5.46 -4.22 -5.30
N LEU A 106 -4.29 -4.85 -5.17
CA LEU A 106 -3.11 -4.49 -5.95
C LEU A 106 -3.34 -4.63 -7.45
N ALA A 107 -4.04 -5.67 -7.90
CA ALA A 107 -4.37 -5.91 -9.31
C ALA A 107 -5.09 -4.71 -9.95
N LYS A 108 -5.98 -4.02 -9.21
CA LYS A 108 -6.64 -2.80 -9.70
C LYS A 108 -5.64 -1.67 -9.97
N TYR A 109 -4.63 -1.51 -9.11
CA TYR A 109 -3.56 -0.54 -9.36
C TYR A 109 -2.64 -0.96 -10.51
N TYR A 110 -2.31 -2.25 -10.63
CA TYR A 110 -1.60 -2.78 -11.80
C TYR A 110 -2.34 -2.46 -13.10
N GLN A 111 -3.65 -2.72 -13.15
CA GLN A 111 -4.49 -2.37 -14.29
C GLN A 111 -4.49 -0.86 -14.56
N LYS A 112 -4.58 -0.01 -13.52
CA LYS A 112 -4.51 1.45 -13.65
C LYS A 112 -3.16 1.93 -14.23
N MET A 113 -2.08 1.21 -13.96
CA MET A 113 -0.75 1.46 -14.52
C MET A 113 -0.55 0.89 -15.93
N GLY A 114 -1.52 0.12 -16.45
CA GLY A 114 -1.38 -0.61 -17.72
C GLY A 114 -0.47 -1.84 -17.62
N GLU A 115 -0.36 -2.45 -16.43
CA GLU A 115 0.51 -3.60 -16.18
C GLU A 115 -0.25 -4.82 -15.63
N SER A 116 0.37 -5.99 -15.73
CA SER A 116 -0.12 -7.23 -15.13
C SER A 116 0.61 -7.51 -13.81
N PRO A 117 -0.09 -7.89 -12.73
CA PRO A 117 0.55 -8.28 -11.49
C PRO A 117 1.40 -9.56 -11.65
N PRO A 118 2.38 -9.79 -10.76
CA PRO A 118 3.34 -10.90 -10.92
C PRO A 118 2.69 -12.29 -10.84
N TRP A 119 1.66 -12.47 -10.00
CA TRP A 119 0.98 -13.76 -9.85
C TRP A 119 0.07 -14.14 -11.03
N GLU A 120 -0.16 -13.25 -12.00
CA GLU A 120 -0.89 -13.56 -13.24
C GLU A 120 0.06 -13.96 -14.38
N ARG A 121 1.38 -13.88 -14.17
CA ARG A 121 2.40 -14.24 -15.17
C ARG A 121 2.84 -15.70 -15.06
N SER A 122 2.19 -16.47 -14.16
CA SER A 122 2.58 -17.81 -13.71
C SER A 122 1.59 -18.88 -14.15
#